data_AF-A0A9X7C505-F1
#
_entry.id   AF-A0A9X7C505-F1
#
_cell.length_a   1.000
_cell.length_b   1.000
_cell.length_c   1.000
_cell.angle_alpha   90.00
_cell.angle_beta   90.00
_cell.angle_gamma   90.00
#
_symmetry.space_group_name_H-M   'P 1'
#
loop_
_entity.id
_entity.type
_entity.pdbx_description
1 polymer ?
#
loop_
_entity_poly.entity_id
_entity_poly.type
_entity_poly.pdbx_seq_one_letter_code
_entity_poly.pdbx_strand_id
1 'polypeptide(L)' 'MDLEDAKLFFQLIDMRYEKRSTILTTNVNFKSWDEIFQDPKIANAILDRVLHHATVVSIVGQSYRIKDHFSKEND' A
#
# COMPACT_ATOMS: atom_id res chain seq x y z
N MET A 1 0.71 -12.31 -3.07
CA MET A 1 -0.68 -12.49 -2.61
C MET A 1 -1.30 -13.49 -3.56
N ASP A 2 -1.99 -14.52 -3.07
CA ASP A 2 -2.74 -15.36 -4.00
C ASP A 2 -4.02 -14.66 -4.47
N LEU A 3 -4.73 -15.25 -5.43
CA LEU A 3 -5.92 -14.65 -6.01
C LEU A 3 -7.08 -14.53 -5.01
N GLU A 4 -7.14 -15.41 -4.01
CA GLU A 4 -8.21 -15.41 -3.02
C GLU A 4 -8.01 -14.26 -2.02
N ASP A 5 -6.79 -14.09 -1.53
CA ASP A 5 -6.38 -12.96 -0.70
C ASP A 5 -6.63 -11.61 -1.41
N ALA A 6 -6.34 -11.53 -2.73
CA ALA A 6 -6.58 -10.34 -3.52
C ALA A 6 -8.08 -9.97 -3.60
N LYS A 7 -8.94 -10.97 -3.75
CA LYS A 7 -10.40 -10.78 -3.75
C LYS A 7 -10.92 -10.34 -2.39
N LEU A 8 -10.42 -10.93 -1.30
CA LEU A 8 -10.78 -10.53 0.06
C LEU A 8 -10.37 -9.08 0.33
N PHE A 9 -9.16 -8.69 -0.10
CA PHE A 9 -8.71 -7.31 0.00
C PHE A 9 -9.60 -6.35 -0.82
N PHE A 10 -9.96 -6.73 -2.05
CA PHE A 10 -10.90 -5.95 -2.85
C PHE A 10 -12.26 -5.77 -2.14
N GLN A 11 -12.84 -6.85 -1.60
CA GLN A 11 -14.10 -6.79 -0.86
C GLN A 11 -14.02 -5.84 0.35
N LEU A 12 -12.91 -5.89 1.10
CA LEU A 12 -12.67 -4.97 2.21
C LEU A 12 -12.63 -3.51 1.74
N ILE A 13 -11.90 -3.22 0.66
CA ILE A 13 -11.81 -1.87 0.10
C ILE A 13 -13.18 -1.39 -0.39
N ASP A 14 -13.92 -2.22 -1.12
CA ASP A 14 -15.26 -1.90 -1.63
C ASP A 14 -16.26 -1.63 -0.48
N MET A 15 -16.19 -2.40 0.60
CA MET A 15 -17.01 -2.17 1.79
C MET A 15 -16.71 -0.85 2.52
N ARG A 16 -15.49 -0.32 2.39
CA ARG A 16 -15.07 0.93 3.06
C ARG A 16 -15.15 2.15 2.16
N TYR A 17 -15.06 1.95 0.86
CA TYR A 17 -15.15 2.98 -0.16
C TYR A 17 -16.39 3.85 0.05
N GLU A 18 -16.19 5.17 0.09
CA GLU A 18 -17.21 6.20 0.34
C GLU A 18 -18.02 6.06 1.65
N LYS A 19 -17.64 5.13 2.54
CA LYS A 19 -18.36 4.88 3.80
C LYS A 19 -17.51 5.17 5.04
N ARG A 20 -16.19 4.91 4.99
CA ARG A 20 -15.27 5.11 6.12
C ARG A 20 -13.87 5.53 5.66
N SER A 21 -13.26 6.46 6.39
CA SER A 21 -11.86 6.83 6.18
C SER A 21 -10.93 5.64 6.45
N THR A 22 -9.92 5.45 5.60
CA THR A 22 -9.01 4.31 5.66
C THR A 22 -7.57 4.80 5.47
N ILE A 23 -6.68 4.42 6.39
CA ILE A 23 -5.24 4.67 6.25
C ILE A 23 -4.59 3.39 5.74
N LEU A 24 -3.79 3.51 4.68
CA LEU A 24 -3.03 2.43 4.09
C LEU A 24 -1.56 2.86 4.02
N THR A 25 -0.67 1.94 4.35
CA THR A 25 0.77 2.13 4.20
C THR A 25 1.31 1.07 3.26
N THR A 26 2.09 1.47 2.26
CA THR A 26 2.76 0.56 1.36
C THR A 26 4.19 1.03 1.12
N ASN A 27 5.11 0.07 1.02
CA ASN A 27 6.47 0.31 0.55
C ASN A 27 6.60 0.05 -0.97
N VAL A 28 5.51 -0.32 -1.64
CA VAL A 28 5.47 -0.62 -3.08
C VAL A 28 4.73 0.47 -3.82
N ASN A 29 5.31 0.89 -4.95
CA ASN A 29 4.69 1.85 -5.85
C ASN A 29 3.37 1.32 -6.43
N PHE A 30 2.35 2.17 -6.55
CA PHE A 30 1.04 1.81 -7.13
C PHE A 30 1.15 1.17 -8.51
N LYS A 31 2.12 1.58 -9.34
CA LYS A 31 2.34 0.98 -10.67
C LYS A 31 2.73 -0.50 -10.62
N SER A 32 3.26 -0.97 -9.50
CA SER A 32 3.67 -2.36 -9.30
C SER A 32 2.61 -3.19 -8.58
N TRP A 33 1.40 -2.66 -8.36
CA TRP A 33 0.34 -3.41 -7.68
C TRP A 33 -0.19 -4.57 -8.53
N ASP A 34 -0.15 -4.47 -9.86
CA ASP A 34 -0.51 -5.58 -10.76
C ASP A 34 0.30 -6.85 -10.46
N GLU A 35 1.57 -6.71 -10.08
CA GLU A 35 2.45 -7.81 -9.68
C GLU A 35 2.09 -8.39 -8.30
N ILE A 36 1.60 -7.55 -7.39
CA ILE A 36 1.21 -7.97 -6.03
C ILE A 36 -0.06 -8.81 -6.06
N PHE A 37 -1.10 -8.33 -6.77
CA PHE A 37 -2.42 -8.95 -6.80
C PHE A 37 -2.56 -10.05 -7.85
N GLN A 38 -1.55 -10.25 -8.71
CA GLN A 38 -1.49 -11.28 -9.76
C GLN A 38 -2.63 -11.24 -10.80
N ASP A 39 -3.54 -10.27 -10.69
CA ASP A 39 -4.61 -9.96 -11.63
C ASP A 39 -4.66 -8.43 -11.83
N PRO A 40 -4.21 -7.92 -12.99
CA PRO A 40 -4.24 -6.50 -13.29
C PRO A 40 -5.64 -5.87 -13.21
N LYS A 41 -6.71 -6.65 -13.45
CA LYS A 41 -8.08 -6.11 -13.37
C LYS A 41 -8.46 -5.83 -11.92
N ILE A 42 -8.16 -6.76 -11.01
CA ILE A 42 -8.42 -6.59 -9.58
C ILE A 42 -7.54 -5.46 -9.02
N ALA A 43 -6.25 -5.44 -9.37
CA ALA A 43 -5.33 -4.39 -8.95
C ALA A 43 -5.83 -2.99 -9.36
N ASN A 44 -6.22 -2.80 -10.62
CA ASN A 44 -6.76 -1.52 -11.09
C ASN A 44 -8.07 -1.14 -10.39
N ALA A 45 -8.98 -2.10 -10.17
CA ALA A 45 -10.25 -1.85 -9.48
C ALA A 45 -10.07 -1.45 -8.01
N ILE A 46 -9.04 -1.99 -7.35
CA ILE A 46 -8.63 -1.59 -5.99
C ILE A 46 -8.04 -0.19 -6.01
N LEU A 47 -7.06 0.06 -6.89
CA LEU A 47 -6.38 1.35 -7.00
C LEU A 47 -7.35 2.48 -7.26
N ASP A 48 -8.32 2.28 -8.15
CA ASP A 48 -9.37 3.24 -8.46
C ASP A 48 -10.13 3.68 -7.19
N ARG A 49 -10.61 2.71 -6.39
CA ARG A 49 -11.33 2.99 -5.13
C ARG A 49 -10.44 3.61 -4.06
N VAL A 50 -9.21 3.13 -3.92
CA VAL A 50 -8.27 3.63 -2.91
C VAL A 50 -7.87 5.07 -3.21
N LEU A 51 -7.62 5.41 -4.47
CA LEU A 51 -7.05 6.70 -4.85
C LEU A 51 -8.09 7.79 -5.17
N HIS A 52 -9.35 7.43 -5.43
CA HIS A 52 -10.38 8.40 -5.80
C HIS A 52 -10.55 9.53 -4.75
N HIS A 53 -10.61 9.18 -3.45
CA HIS A 53 -10.77 10.14 -2.36
C HIS A 53 -9.57 10.14 -1.38
N ALA A 54 -8.35 9.90 -1.88
CA ALA A 54 -7.16 9.79 -1.04
C ALA A 54 -6.29 11.05 -1.01
N THR A 55 -5.59 11.22 0.10
CA THR A 55 -4.40 12.08 0.20
C THR A 55 -3.17 11.18 0.26
N VAL A 56 -2.27 11.30 -0.72
CA VAL A 56 -1.05 10.49 -0.78
C VAL A 56 0.09 11.21 -0.07
N VAL A 57 0.65 10.58 0.96
CA VAL A 57 1.84 11.08 1.67
C VAL A 57 3.03 10.21 1.28
N SER A 58 3.96 10.80 0.54
CA SER A 58 5.23 10.13 0.19
C SER A 58 6.22 10.27 1.34
N ILE A 59 6.70 9.14 1.86
CA ILE A 59 7.70 9.09 2.93
C ILE A 59 9.04 8.71 2.31
N VAL A 60 10.00 9.64 2.36
CA VAL A 60 11.36 9.46 1.85
C VAL A 60 12.34 9.68 2.99
N GLY A 61 13.30 8.76 3.14
CA GLY A 61 14.31 8.85 4.17
C GLY A 61 14.94 7.50 4.48
N GLN A 62 15.98 7.52 5.33
CA GLN A 62 16.58 6.29 5.84
C GLN A 62 15.60 5.57 6.78
N SER A 63 15.72 4.24 6.83
CA SER A 63 14.92 3.43 7.75
C SER A 63 15.19 3.87 9.19
N TYR A 64 14.13 4.17 9.95
CA TYR A 64 14.29 4.52 11.36
C TYR A 64 14.95 3.39 12.17
N ARG A 65 14.71 2.12 11.78
CA ARG A 65 15.24 0.94 12.48
C ARG A 65 16.77 0.84 12.49
N ILE A 66 17.44 1.47 11.53
CA ILE A 66 18.91 1.41 11.39
C ILE A 66 19.61 2.61 12.02
N LYS A 67 18.85 3.60 12.51
CA LYS A 67 19.37 4.86 13.03
C LYS A 67 20.48 4.65 14.08
N ASP A 68 20.27 3.75 15.03
CA ASP A 68 21.23 3.50 16.13
C ASP A 68 22.38 2.57 15.73
N HIS A 69 22.23 1.82 14.62
CA HIS A 69 23.30 0.98 14.08
C HIS A 69 24.35 1.81 13.32
N PHE A 70 23.94 2.87 12.64
CA PHE A 70 24.85 3.81 11.96
C PHE A 70 25.47 4.84 12.90
N SER A 71 24.90 5.04 14.09
CA SER A 71 25.43 5.98 15.09
C SER A 71 26.70 5.48 15.78
N LYS A 72 26.96 4.16 15.77
CA LYS A 72 28.10 3.53 16.45
C LYS A 72 29.35 3.34 15.59
N GLU A 73 29.32 3.64 14.29
CA GLU A 73 30.49 3.50 13.41
C GLU A 73 31.40 4.74 13.37
N ASN A 74 31.04 5.83 14.08
CA ASN A 74 31.81 7.08 14.09
C ASN A 74 32.40 7.46 15.47
N ASP A 75 32.41 6.54 16.44
CA ASP A 75 33.08 6.70 17.75
C ASP A 75 34.31 5.77 17.86
#